data_AF-A0A7X7PL48-F1
#
_entry.id   AF-A0A7X7PL48-F1
#
_cell.length_a   1.000
_cell.length_b   1.000
_cell.length_c   1.000
_cell.angle_alpha   90.00
_cell.angle_beta   90.00
_cell.angle_gamma   90.00
#
_symmetry.space_group_name_H-M   'P 1'
#
loop_
_entity.id
_entity.type
_entity.pdbx_description
1 polymer ?
#
loop_
_entity_poly.entity_id
_entity_poly.type
_entity_poly.pdbx_seq_one_letter_code
_entity_poly.pdbx_strand_id
1 'polypeptide(L)'
;MKSRPLAGTIALLLVAVITWSLTSAVGAQVMGREDFQSWRVQHTSRYYLLWLGETAVVGLPVLWAVGRKMSRQAAERERGLMVSRGVGRLAAEALRGKEGARAKLIGLLDDNETAVRCQAARALALLSDASVDRELERKVRYWTGEQKLALIDVLRRTRDFRAVKLLEFLARDRNHMIARRAATAVPLVAARVTRMDDLGALRRREQQKRERRPPAARPAATKTGAKPVSVEPADGRQAVPAEPPASENAAPPASEE
;
A
#
# COMPACT_ATOMS: atom_id res chain seq x y z
N MET A 1 -6.47 5.79 8.38
CA MET A 1 -6.20 4.60 9.23
C MET A 1 -7.23 4.47 10.37
N LYS A 2 -8.55 4.46 10.10
CA LYS A 2 -9.58 4.63 11.16
C LYS A 2 -10.74 3.62 11.14
N SER A 3 -10.60 2.49 10.43
CA SER A 3 -11.64 1.43 10.36
C SER A 3 -11.33 0.19 11.21
N ARG A 4 -10.15 0.12 11.83
CA ARG A 4 -9.67 -1.04 12.60
C ARG A 4 -10.51 -1.39 13.84
N PRO A 5 -10.92 -0.43 14.69
CA PRO A 5 -11.79 -0.77 15.83
C PRO A 5 -13.23 -1.06 15.37
N LEU A 6 -13.66 -0.44 14.27
CA LEU A 6 -15.05 -0.46 13.83
C LEU A 6 -15.53 -1.87 13.43
N ALA A 7 -14.68 -2.64 12.74
CA ALA A 7 -15.05 -3.99 12.31
C ALA A 7 -15.13 -4.98 13.50
N GLY A 8 -14.22 -4.84 14.47
CA GLY A 8 -14.23 -5.66 15.69
C GLY A 8 -15.42 -5.33 16.59
N THR A 9 -15.76 -4.04 16.73
CA THR A 9 -16.93 -3.61 17.51
C THR A 9 -18.23 -4.03 16.85
N ILE A 10 -18.35 -3.95 15.52
CA ILE A 10 -19.54 -4.44 14.80
C ILE A 10 -19.71 -5.95 14.98
N ALA A 11 -18.63 -6.73 14.88
CA ALA A 11 -18.70 -8.18 15.09
C ALA A 11 -19.13 -8.54 16.52
N LEU A 12 -18.60 -7.83 17.52
CA LEU A 12 -19.01 -7.99 18.92
C LEU A 12 -20.48 -7.62 19.16
N LEU A 13 -20.94 -6.50 18.59
CA LEU A 13 -22.34 -6.07 18.69
C LEU A 13 -23.28 -7.09 18.04
N LEU A 14 -22.90 -7.64 16.88
CA LEU A 14 -23.67 -8.70 16.23
C LEU A 14 -23.77 -9.96 17.11
N VAL A 15 -22.65 -10.42 17.67
CA VAL A 15 -22.65 -11.59 18.57
C VAL A 15 -23.49 -11.31 19.81
N ALA A 16 -23.41 -10.11 20.39
CA ALA A 16 -24.20 -9.70 21.54
C ALA A 16 -25.71 -9.69 21.25
N VAL A 17 -26.13 -9.13 20.10
CA VAL A 17 -27.55 -9.10 19.71
C VAL A 17 -28.09 -10.51 19.43
N ILE A 18 -27.31 -11.35 18.74
CA ILE A 18 -27.71 -12.72 18.40
C ILE A 18 -27.86 -13.56 19.67
N THR A 19 -26.88 -13.52 20.57
CA THR A 19 -26.93 -14.25 21.85
C THR A 19 -28.06 -13.73 22.73
N TRP A 20 -28.26 -12.41 22.83
CA TRP A 20 -29.41 -11.85 23.57
C TRP A 20 -30.76 -12.38 23.07
N SER A 21 -30.92 -12.43 21.73
CA SER A 21 -32.13 -12.94 21.10
C SER A 21 -32.32 -14.44 21.36
N LEU A 22 -31.25 -15.23 21.27
CA LEU A 22 -31.30 -16.68 21.55
C LEU A 22 -31.61 -16.97 23.02
N THR A 23 -30.89 -16.35 23.96
CA THR A 23 -31.09 -16.58 25.41
C THR A 23 -32.51 -16.17 25.83
N SER A 24 -33.05 -15.09 25.24
CA SER A 24 -34.45 -14.68 25.47
C SER A 24 -35.47 -15.65 24.88
N ALA A 25 -35.22 -16.20 23.68
CA ALA A 25 -36.11 -17.15 23.02
C ALA A 25 -36.13 -18.50 23.73
N VAL A 26 -34.95 -19.02 24.10
CA VAL A 26 -34.80 -20.30 24.82
C VAL A 26 -35.39 -20.19 26.23
N GLY A 27 -35.14 -19.10 26.96
CA GLY A 27 -35.72 -18.89 28.29
C GLY A 27 -37.25 -18.85 28.28
N ALA A 28 -37.84 -18.17 27.29
CA ALA A 28 -39.29 -18.13 27.11
C ALA A 28 -39.90 -19.49 26.72
N GLN A 29 -39.16 -20.33 26.01
CA GLN A 29 -39.60 -21.67 25.61
C GLN A 29 -39.55 -22.67 26.77
N VAL A 30 -38.56 -22.54 27.67
CA VAL A 30 -38.36 -23.47 28.80
C VAL A 30 -39.26 -23.16 29.99
N MET A 31 -39.45 -21.88 30.34
CA MET A 31 -40.21 -21.49 31.54
C MET A 31 -41.61 -20.96 31.23
N GLY A 32 -41.96 -20.75 29.97
CA GLY A 32 -43.16 -20.00 29.60
C GLY A 32 -42.88 -18.49 29.54
N ARG A 33 -43.58 -17.80 28.63
CA ARG A 33 -43.25 -16.42 28.26
C ARG A 33 -43.46 -15.42 29.41
N GLU A 34 -44.48 -15.64 30.24
CA GLU A 34 -44.85 -14.75 31.34
C GLU A 34 -43.98 -14.98 32.58
N ASP A 35 -43.74 -16.25 32.93
CA ASP A 35 -42.88 -16.65 34.05
C ASP A 35 -41.40 -16.30 33.81
N PHE A 36 -40.93 -16.39 32.57
CA PHE A 36 -39.58 -15.94 32.21
C PHE A 36 -39.42 -14.42 32.36
N GLN A 37 -40.46 -13.64 32.04
CA GLN A 37 -40.42 -12.18 32.17
C GLN A 37 -40.40 -11.76 33.65
N SER A 38 -41.24 -12.37 34.48
CA SER A 38 -41.26 -12.10 35.92
C SER A 38 -39.93 -12.50 36.58
N TRP A 39 -39.39 -13.67 36.22
CA TRP A 39 -38.08 -14.12 36.69
C TRP A 39 -36.95 -13.17 36.28
N ARG A 40 -36.92 -12.71 35.03
CA ARG A 40 -35.90 -11.79 34.52
C ARG A 40 -35.93 -10.43 35.22
N VAL A 41 -37.12 -9.93 35.53
CA VAL A 41 -37.30 -8.66 36.28
C VAL A 41 -36.86 -8.83 37.74
N GLN A 42 -37.14 -9.99 38.35
CA GLN A 42 -36.73 -10.25 39.74
C GLN A 42 -35.22 -10.55 39.87
N HIS A 43 -34.62 -11.15 38.85
CA HIS A 43 -33.22 -11.59 38.84
C HIS A 43 -32.37 -10.89 37.78
N THR A 44 -32.61 -9.60 37.57
CA THR A 44 -31.99 -8.83 36.48
C THR A 44 -30.47 -8.89 36.48
N SER A 45 -29.82 -8.74 37.64
CA SER A 45 -28.35 -8.83 37.74
C SER A 45 -27.81 -10.21 37.35
N ARG A 46 -28.50 -11.28 37.75
CA ARG A 46 -28.07 -12.66 37.41
C ARG A 46 -28.23 -12.93 35.92
N TYR A 47 -29.33 -12.46 35.33
CA TYR A 47 -29.58 -12.58 33.89
C TYR A 47 -28.49 -11.90 33.06
N TYR A 48 -28.13 -10.65 33.39
CA TYR A 48 -27.05 -9.96 32.67
C TYR A 48 -25.67 -10.60 32.88
N LEU A 49 -25.38 -11.16 34.06
CA LEU A 49 -24.11 -11.87 34.30
C LEU A 49 -24.00 -13.17 33.50
N LEU A 50 -25.08 -13.96 33.44
CA LEU A 50 -25.15 -15.16 32.60
C LEU A 50 -24.98 -14.80 31.13
N TRP A 51 -25.70 -13.79 30.65
CA TRP A 51 -25.58 -13.32 29.27
C TRP A 51 -24.18 -12.76 28.94
N LEU A 52 -23.56 -12.02 29.85
CA LEU A 52 -22.18 -11.53 29.67
C LEU A 52 -21.19 -12.70 29.62
N GLY A 53 -21.38 -13.73 30.43
CA GLY A 53 -20.59 -14.95 30.40
C GLY A 53 -20.71 -15.68 29.06
N GLU A 54 -21.94 -15.90 28.58
CA GLU A 54 -22.21 -16.54 27.27
C GLU A 54 -21.59 -15.75 26.11
N THR A 55 -21.80 -14.43 26.10
CA THR A 55 -21.23 -13.56 25.07
C THR A 55 -19.71 -13.53 25.11
N ALA A 56 -19.08 -13.58 26.28
CA ALA A 56 -17.63 -13.65 26.39
C ALA A 56 -17.10 -14.98 25.84
N VAL A 57 -17.72 -16.12 26.20
CA VAL A 57 -17.33 -17.46 25.75
C VAL A 57 -17.43 -17.60 24.22
N VAL A 58 -18.43 -16.99 23.59
CA VAL A 58 -18.59 -17.02 22.12
C VAL A 58 -17.77 -15.93 21.42
N GLY A 59 -17.72 -14.74 22.00
CA GLY A 59 -17.09 -13.56 21.41
C GLY A 59 -15.56 -13.60 21.41
N LEU A 60 -14.95 -14.09 22.49
CA LEU A 60 -13.48 -14.18 22.61
C LEU A 60 -12.84 -15.09 21.55
N PRO A 61 -13.34 -16.31 21.29
CA PRO A 61 -12.81 -17.16 20.21
C PRO A 61 -12.98 -16.56 18.82
N VAL A 62 -14.12 -15.90 18.56
CA VAL A 62 -14.38 -15.23 17.27
C VAL A 62 -13.40 -14.08 17.04
N LEU A 63 -13.19 -13.23 18.06
CA LEU A 63 -12.20 -12.15 18.00
C LEU A 63 -10.79 -12.69 17.81
N TRP A 64 -10.44 -13.76 18.52
CA TRP A 64 -9.14 -14.40 18.40
C TRP A 64 -8.91 -14.97 16.99
N ALA A 65 -9.90 -15.67 16.44
CA ALA A 65 -9.83 -16.21 15.08
C ALA A 65 -9.71 -15.11 14.01
N VAL A 66 -10.50 -14.03 14.13
CA VAL A 66 -10.43 -12.86 13.24
C VAL A 66 -9.08 -12.17 13.37
N GLY A 67 -8.56 -11.99 14.60
CA GLY A 67 -7.24 -11.42 14.87
C GLY A 67 -6.12 -12.26 14.25
N ARG A 68 -6.20 -13.59 14.36
CA ARG A 68 -5.23 -14.52 13.77
C ARG A 68 -5.24 -14.50 12.23
N LYS A 69 -6.43 -14.40 11.63
CA LYS A 69 -6.57 -14.26 10.18
C LYS A 69 -6.01 -12.93 9.67
N MET A 70 -6.30 -11.84 10.39
CA MET A 70 -5.83 -10.49 10.03
C MET A 70 -4.32 -10.31 10.23
N SER A 71 -3.73 -10.92 11.27
CA SER A 71 -2.27 -10.88 11.50
C SER A 71 -1.50 -11.66 10.43
N ARG A 72 -2.03 -12.81 9.97
CA ARG A 72 -1.46 -13.52 8.80
C ARG A 72 -1.48 -12.64 7.55
N GLN A 73 -2.60 -11.97 7.27
CA GLN A 73 -2.69 -11.03 6.15
C GLN A 73 -1.78 -9.80 6.31
N ALA A 74 -1.58 -9.32 7.54
CA ALA A 74 -0.66 -8.22 7.81
C ALA A 74 0.80 -8.65 7.57
N ALA A 75 1.20 -9.83 8.03
CA ALA A 75 2.53 -10.39 7.82
C ALA A 75 2.82 -10.63 6.33
N GLU A 76 1.85 -11.14 5.57
CA GLU A 76 1.97 -11.30 4.11
C GLU A 76 2.14 -9.95 3.39
N ARG A 77 1.41 -8.92 3.83
CA ARG A 77 1.54 -7.56 3.28
C ARG A 77 2.90 -6.95 3.61
N GLU A 78 3.38 -7.10 4.83
CA GLU A 78 4.69 -6.60 5.24
C GLU A 78 5.84 -7.28 4.49
N ARG A 79 5.78 -8.61 4.34
CA ARG A 79 6.75 -9.36 3.51
C ARG A 79 6.72 -8.88 2.06
N GLY A 80 5.55 -8.70 1.47
CA GLY A 80 5.42 -8.16 0.11
C GLY A 80 5.97 -6.73 -0.02
N LEU A 81 5.86 -5.90 1.01
CA LEU A 81 6.43 -4.56 1.05
C LEU A 81 7.96 -4.58 1.19
N MET A 82 8.51 -5.46 2.02
CA MET A 82 9.96 -5.63 2.17
C MET A 82 10.60 -6.15 0.89
N VAL A 83 9.99 -7.17 0.26
CA VAL A 83 10.44 -7.74 -1.01
C VAL A 83 10.35 -6.69 -2.13
N SER A 84 9.25 -5.95 -2.23
CA SER A 84 9.11 -4.90 -3.26
C SER A 84 10.05 -3.72 -3.05
N ARG A 85 10.40 -3.37 -1.80
CA ARG A 85 11.41 -2.34 -1.51
C ARG A 85 12.83 -2.81 -1.84
N GLY A 86 13.19 -4.04 -1.46
CA GLY A 86 14.51 -4.61 -1.77
C GLY A 86 14.73 -4.76 -3.27
N VAL A 87 13.77 -5.39 -3.97
CA VAL A 87 13.80 -5.57 -5.43
C VAL A 87 13.65 -4.22 -6.15
N GLY A 88 12.84 -3.30 -5.63
CA GLY A 88 12.69 -1.96 -6.20
C GLY A 88 13.96 -1.12 -6.14
N ARG A 89 14.74 -1.22 -5.04
CA ARG A 89 16.06 -0.58 -4.94
C ARG A 89 17.03 -1.15 -5.97
N LEU A 90 17.07 -2.48 -6.11
CA LEU A 90 17.89 -3.14 -7.12
C LEU A 90 17.46 -2.76 -8.55
N ALA A 91 16.16 -2.64 -8.81
CA ALA A 91 15.64 -2.18 -10.10
C ALA A 91 16.09 -0.74 -10.41
N ALA A 92 16.01 0.16 -9.44
CA ALA A 92 16.48 1.54 -9.58
C ALA A 92 18.00 1.60 -9.83
N GLU A 93 18.77 0.74 -9.16
CA GLU A 93 20.22 0.62 -9.38
C GLU A 93 20.55 0.06 -10.77
N ALA A 94 19.79 -0.92 -11.25
CA ALA A 94 19.93 -1.49 -12.58
C ALA A 94 19.57 -0.47 -13.68
N LEU A 95 18.56 0.38 -13.45
CA LEU A 95 18.23 1.52 -14.32
C LEU A 95 19.33 2.58 -14.36
N ARG A 96 20.07 2.77 -13.26
CA ARG A 96 21.23 3.65 -13.19
C ARG A 96 22.50 3.05 -13.81
N GLY A 97 22.40 1.88 -14.44
CA GLY A 97 23.52 1.26 -15.15
C GLY A 97 24.49 0.47 -14.26
N LYS A 98 24.15 0.17 -13.01
CA LYS A 98 24.99 -0.72 -12.18
C LYS A 98 24.84 -2.17 -12.69
N GLU A 99 25.84 -2.69 -13.39
CA GLU A 99 25.80 -4.04 -13.94
C GLU A 99 25.56 -5.13 -12.88
N GLY A 100 26.16 -4.98 -11.70
CA GLY A 100 25.96 -5.90 -10.58
C GLY A 100 24.51 -5.97 -10.07
N ALA A 101 23.69 -4.94 -10.29
CA ALA A 101 22.28 -4.95 -9.89
C ALA A 101 21.42 -5.81 -10.83
N ARG A 102 21.76 -5.85 -12.13
CA ARG A 102 21.08 -6.69 -13.12
C ARG A 102 21.33 -8.17 -12.85
N ALA A 103 22.60 -8.53 -12.63
CA ALA A 103 22.99 -9.90 -12.28
C ALA A 103 22.29 -10.38 -10.98
N LYS A 104 22.22 -9.50 -9.97
CA LYS A 104 21.49 -9.80 -8.73
C LYS A 104 19.99 -10.03 -8.98
N LEU A 105 19.33 -9.19 -9.79
CA LEU A 105 17.92 -9.39 -10.14
C LEU A 105 17.69 -10.70 -10.90
N ILE A 106 18.62 -11.11 -11.78
CA ILE A 106 18.56 -12.39 -12.48
C ILE A 106 18.69 -13.56 -11.48
N GLY A 107 19.59 -13.46 -10.50
CA GLY A 107 19.71 -14.46 -9.43
C GLY A 107 18.44 -14.61 -8.58
N LEU A 108 17.73 -13.50 -8.33
CA LEU A 108 16.47 -13.51 -7.58
C LEU A 108 15.30 -14.21 -8.31
N LEU A 109 15.45 -14.54 -9.59
CA LEU A 109 14.47 -15.38 -10.30
C LEU A 109 14.44 -16.82 -9.81
N ASP A 110 15.49 -17.27 -9.12
CA ASP A 110 15.60 -18.62 -8.55
C ASP A 110 15.34 -18.66 -7.02
N ASP A 111 15.01 -17.51 -6.42
CA ASP A 111 14.79 -17.37 -4.96
C ASP A 111 13.71 -18.31 -4.44
N ASN A 112 13.77 -18.83 -3.21
CA ASN A 112 12.72 -19.76 -2.72
C ASN A 112 11.32 -19.14 -2.64
N GLU A 113 11.22 -17.83 -2.48
CA GLU A 113 9.96 -17.12 -2.32
C GLU A 113 9.37 -16.69 -3.68
N THR A 114 8.18 -17.21 -4.01
CA THR A 114 7.48 -16.89 -5.27
C THR A 114 7.24 -15.38 -5.43
N ALA A 115 6.98 -14.67 -4.33
CA ALA A 115 6.82 -13.23 -4.37
C ALA A 115 8.10 -12.50 -4.82
N VAL A 116 9.28 -12.95 -4.36
CA VAL A 116 10.58 -12.39 -4.76
C VAL A 116 10.82 -12.63 -6.25
N ARG A 117 10.64 -13.87 -6.71
CA ARG A 117 10.76 -14.22 -8.14
C ARG A 117 9.89 -13.33 -9.02
N CYS A 118 8.62 -13.19 -8.68
CA CYS A 118 7.67 -12.41 -9.46
C CYS A 118 8.02 -10.91 -9.49
N GLN A 119 8.49 -10.36 -8.35
CA GLN A 119 8.92 -8.96 -8.32
C GLN A 119 10.21 -8.74 -9.10
N ALA A 120 11.16 -9.68 -9.03
CA ALA A 120 12.39 -9.62 -9.80
C ALA A 120 12.10 -9.69 -11.31
N ALA A 121 11.25 -10.64 -11.74
CA ALA A 121 10.79 -10.74 -13.11
C ALA A 121 10.09 -9.46 -13.60
N ARG A 122 9.22 -8.87 -12.77
CA ARG A 122 8.61 -7.57 -13.08
C ARG A 122 9.66 -6.48 -13.25
N ALA A 123 10.63 -6.39 -12.34
CA ALA A 123 11.68 -5.39 -12.41
C ALA A 123 12.52 -5.53 -13.70
N LEU A 124 12.92 -6.76 -14.04
CA LEU A 124 13.67 -7.06 -15.26
C LEU A 124 12.86 -6.70 -16.52
N ALA A 125 11.57 -7.03 -16.56
CA ALA A 125 10.69 -6.65 -17.67
C ALA A 125 10.56 -5.13 -17.87
N LEU A 126 10.79 -4.32 -16.82
CA LEU A 126 10.77 -2.86 -16.91
C LEU A 126 12.10 -2.26 -17.40
N LEU A 127 13.22 -2.99 -17.26
CA LEU A 127 14.53 -2.54 -17.72
C LEU A 127 14.60 -2.49 -19.26
N SER A 128 13.87 -3.37 -19.96
CA SER A 128 13.78 -3.46 -21.43
C SER A 128 15.16 -3.53 -22.11
N ASP A 129 15.96 -4.52 -21.72
CA ASP A 129 17.25 -4.84 -22.32
C ASP A 129 17.15 -6.22 -23.00
N ALA A 130 17.48 -6.30 -24.28
CA ALA A 130 17.32 -7.53 -25.07
C ALA A 130 18.11 -8.73 -24.52
N SER A 131 19.26 -8.48 -23.88
CA SER A 131 20.06 -9.53 -23.24
C SER A 131 19.35 -10.09 -22.01
N VAL A 132 18.79 -9.20 -21.20
CA VAL A 132 18.03 -9.52 -19.97
C VAL A 132 16.70 -10.19 -20.31
N ASP A 133 16.02 -9.73 -21.35
CA ASP A 133 14.73 -10.27 -21.79
C ASP A 133 14.87 -11.75 -22.18
N ARG A 134 15.93 -12.13 -22.91
CA ARG A 134 16.19 -13.54 -23.27
C ARG A 134 16.43 -14.42 -22.03
N GLU A 135 17.18 -13.92 -21.06
CA GLU A 135 17.48 -14.63 -19.83
C GLU A 135 16.23 -14.79 -18.94
N LEU A 136 15.44 -13.72 -18.83
CA LEU A 136 14.15 -13.72 -18.15
C LEU A 136 13.20 -14.74 -18.75
N GLU A 137 13.01 -14.72 -20.08
CA GLU A 137 12.15 -15.67 -20.79
C GLU A 137 12.63 -17.12 -20.62
N ARG A 138 13.95 -17.35 -20.70
CA ARG A 138 14.55 -18.67 -20.47
C ARG A 138 14.22 -19.20 -19.07
N LYS A 139 14.37 -18.39 -18.02
CA LYS A 139 14.09 -18.80 -16.64
C LYS A 139 12.60 -18.98 -16.38
N VAL A 140 11.78 -18.03 -16.81
CA VAL A 140 10.31 -18.08 -16.64
C VAL A 140 9.70 -19.27 -17.37
N ARG A 141 10.29 -19.74 -18.48
CA ARG A 141 9.83 -20.93 -19.21
C ARG A 141 9.71 -22.16 -18.31
N TYR A 142 10.66 -22.35 -17.38
CA TYR A 142 10.75 -23.51 -16.49
C TYR A 142 10.03 -23.32 -15.15
N TRP A 143 9.37 -22.18 -14.94
CA TRP A 143 8.55 -21.97 -13.75
C TRP A 143 7.33 -22.88 -13.72
N THR A 144 6.86 -23.19 -12.52
CA THR A 144 5.62 -23.95 -12.34
C THR A 144 4.42 -23.14 -12.84
N GLY A 145 3.31 -23.82 -13.15
CA GLY A 145 2.10 -23.15 -13.61
C GLY A 145 1.60 -22.09 -12.64
N GLU A 146 1.66 -22.37 -11.34
CA GLU A 146 1.28 -21.42 -10.28
C GLU A 146 2.16 -20.16 -10.27
N GLN A 147 3.47 -20.33 -10.42
CA GLN A 147 4.43 -19.22 -10.49
C GLN A 147 4.18 -18.33 -11.71
N LYS A 148 3.91 -18.94 -12.88
CA LYS A 148 3.55 -18.20 -14.10
C LYS A 148 2.24 -17.43 -13.93
N LEU A 149 1.22 -18.02 -13.31
CA LEU A 149 -0.04 -17.33 -13.02
C LEU A 149 0.15 -16.15 -12.05
N ALA A 150 0.94 -16.34 -10.99
CA ALA A 150 1.29 -15.27 -10.06
C ALA A 150 2.03 -14.12 -10.77
N LEU A 151 2.97 -14.45 -11.67
CA LEU A 151 3.66 -13.46 -12.49
C LEU A 151 2.69 -12.68 -13.38
N ILE A 152 1.77 -13.36 -14.08
CA ILE A 152 0.74 -12.70 -14.89
C ILE A 152 -0.09 -11.73 -14.03
N ASP A 153 -0.47 -12.13 -12.82
CA ASP A 153 -1.23 -11.26 -11.92
C ASP A 153 -0.44 -10.03 -11.47
N VAL A 154 0.88 -10.16 -11.28
CA VAL A 154 1.78 -9.04 -10.98
C VAL A 154 1.96 -8.13 -12.19
N LEU A 155 2.20 -8.69 -13.38
CA LEU A 155 2.37 -7.94 -14.64
C LEU A 155 1.08 -7.22 -15.04
N ARG A 156 -0.09 -7.86 -14.89
CA ARG A 156 -1.41 -7.25 -15.14
C ARG A 156 -1.67 -6.01 -14.30
N ARG A 157 -1.08 -5.91 -13.11
CA ARG A 157 -1.19 -4.73 -12.22
C ARG A 157 -0.16 -3.64 -12.55
N THR A 158 0.82 -3.96 -13.39
CA THR A 158 1.85 -3.03 -13.83
C THR A 158 1.23 -2.00 -14.80
N ARG A 159 1.82 -0.80 -14.82
CA ARG A 159 1.33 0.37 -15.57
C ARG A 159 2.32 0.79 -16.64
N ASP A 160 3.07 -0.17 -17.18
CA ASP A 160 4.14 0.08 -18.13
C ASP A 160 3.96 -0.85 -19.33
N PHE A 161 4.13 -0.29 -20.53
CA PHE A 161 4.03 -1.02 -21.78
C PHE A 161 5.13 -2.06 -21.95
N ARG A 162 6.30 -1.87 -21.31
CA ARG A 162 7.43 -2.81 -21.38
C ARG A 162 7.06 -4.20 -20.83
N ALA A 163 6.13 -4.27 -19.88
CA ALA A 163 5.62 -5.52 -19.34
C ALA A 163 4.78 -6.33 -20.35
N VAL A 164 4.31 -5.71 -21.44
CA VAL A 164 3.48 -6.36 -22.46
C VAL A 164 4.27 -7.45 -23.19
N LYS A 165 5.55 -7.23 -23.49
CA LYS A 165 6.40 -8.24 -24.15
C LYS A 165 6.44 -9.57 -23.41
N LEU A 166 6.65 -9.51 -22.08
CA LEU A 166 6.67 -10.71 -21.25
C LEU A 166 5.29 -11.36 -21.13
N LEU A 167 4.21 -10.57 -21.15
CA LEU A 167 2.85 -11.09 -21.22
C LEU A 167 2.56 -11.78 -22.56
N GLU A 168 3.02 -11.24 -23.68
CA GLU A 168 2.90 -11.86 -25.01
C GLU A 168 3.70 -13.17 -25.08
N PHE A 169 4.89 -13.22 -24.48
CA PHE A 169 5.64 -14.46 -24.33
C PHE A 169 4.82 -15.51 -23.55
N LEU A 170 4.24 -15.14 -22.41
CA LEU A 170 3.39 -16.03 -21.59
C LEU A 170 2.07 -16.38 -22.28
N ALA A 171 1.57 -15.56 -23.20
CA ALA A 171 0.39 -15.84 -24.01
C ALA A 171 0.62 -16.98 -25.03
N ARG A 172 1.88 -17.29 -25.34
CA ARG A 172 2.29 -18.40 -26.21
C ARG A 172 2.68 -19.65 -25.43
N ASP A 173 2.39 -19.71 -24.13
CA ASP A 173 2.67 -20.88 -23.30
C ASP A 173 1.85 -22.10 -23.76
N ARG A 174 2.41 -23.31 -23.59
CA ARG A 174 1.74 -24.56 -23.95
C ARG A 174 0.49 -24.80 -23.12
N ASN A 175 0.46 -24.30 -21.88
CA ASN A 175 -0.71 -24.43 -21.01
C ASN A 175 -1.77 -23.40 -21.38
N HIS A 176 -2.92 -23.88 -21.86
CA HIS A 176 -4.05 -23.05 -22.27
C HIS A 176 -4.53 -22.07 -21.20
N MET A 177 -4.47 -22.43 -19.91
CA MET A 177 -4.87 -21.53 -18.82
C MET A 177 -3.95 -20.32 -18.70
N ILE A 178 -2.65 -20.55 -18.81
CA ILE A 178 -1.61 -19.52 -18.74
C ILE A 178 -1.71 -18.62 -19.96
N ALA A 179 -1.79 -19.23 -21.14
CA ALA A 179 -1.93 -18.54 -22.41
C ALA A 179 -3.15 -17.60 -22.43
N ARG A 180 -4.33 -18.12 -22.05
CA ARG A 180 -5.57 -17.34 -21.99
C ARG A 180 -5.49 -16.19 -20.97
N ARG A 181 -4.92 -16.44 -19.79
CA ARG A 181 -4.83 -15.41 -18.73
C ARG A 181 -3.83 -14.32 -19.09
N ALA A 182 -2.73 -14.67 -19.75
CA ALA A 182 -1.78 -13.69 -20.26
C ALA A 182 -2.37 -12.88 -21.43
N ALA A 183 -3.03 -13.54 -22.39
CA ALA A 183 -3.69 -12.88 -23.52
C ALA A 183 -4.78 -11.89 -23.10
N THR A 184 -5.53 -12.20 -22.04
CA THR A 184 -6.52 -11.27 -21.46
C THR A 184 -5.87 -10.11 -20.69
N ALA A 185 -4.66 -10.30 -20.15
CA ALA A 185 -3.93 -9.27 -19.44
C ALA A 185 -3.29 -8.23 -20.38
N VAL A 186 -2.85 -8.63 -21.58
CA VAL A 186 -2.24 -7.75 -22.59
C VAL A 186 -3.07 -6.50 -22.89
N PRO A 187 -4.34 -6.60 -23.35
CA PRO A 187 -5.14 -5.41 -23.67
C PRO A 187 -5.46 -4.58 -22.42
N LEU A 188 -5.57 -5.21 -21.25
CA LEU A 188 -5.80 -4.49 -19.98
C LEU A 188 -4.61 -3.62 -19.56
N VAL A 189 -3.38 -4.11 -19.77
CA VAL A 189 -2.17 -3.32 -19.50
C VAL A 189 -2.04 -2.21 -20.53
N ALA A 190 -2.20 -2.52 -21.83
CA ALA A 190 -2.13 -1.55 -22.91
C ALA A 190 -3.14 -0.40 -22.72
N ALA A 191 -4.42 -0.72 -22.49
CA ALA A 191 -5.47 0.28 -22.26
C ALA A 191 -5.26 1.12 -20.99
N ARG A 192 -4.56 0.57 -19.98
CA ARG A 192 -4.23 1.32 -18.76
C ARG A 192 -3.10 2.31 -19.00
N VAL A 193 -2.09 1.92 -19.78
CA VAL A 193 -0.98 2.80 -20.15
C VAL A 193 -1.52 3.99 -20.94
N THR A 194 -2.32 3.75 -21.98
CA THR A 194 -2.91 4.85 -22.79
C THR A 194 -3.74 5.81 -21.95
N ARG A 195 -4.62 5.30 -21.08
CA ARG A 195 -5.41 6.13 -20.16
C ARG A 195 -4.51 7.00 -19.25
N MET A 196 -3.36 6.48 -18.82
CA MET A 196 -2.43 7.25 -18.00
C MET A 196 -1.71 8.34 -18.78
N ASP A 197 -1.34 8.06 -20.03
CA ASP A 197 -0.73 9.05 -20.92
C ASP A 197 -1.71 10.20 -21.22
N ASP A 198 -2.99 9.88 -21.43
CA ASP A 198 -4.07 10.86 -21.60
C ASP A 198 -4.24 11.75 -20.36
N LEU A 199 -4.29 11.15 -19.17
CA LEU A 199 -4.35 11.89 -17.90
C LEU A 199 -3.10 12.76 -17.68
N GLY A 200 -1.93 12.28 -18.08
CA GLY A 200 -0.68 13.05 -18.05
C GLY A 200 -0.72 14.24 -19.01
N ALA A 201 -1.25 14.04 -20.23
CA ALA A 201 -1.42 15.09 -21.21
C ALA A 201 -2.41 16.18 -20.75
N LEU A 202 -3.53 15.78 -20.13
CA LEU A 202 -4.48 16.72 -19.53
C LEU A 202 -3.84 17.55 -18.43
N ARG A 203 -3.09 16.92 -17.52
CA ARG A 203 -2.38 17.64 -16.43
C ARG A 203 -1.37 18.65 -16.97
N ARG A 204 -0.60 18.29 -18.00
CA ARG A 204 0.34 19.22 -18.66
C ARG A 204 -0.39 20.42 -19.29
N ARG A 205 -1.53 20.19 -19.93
CA ARG A 205 -2.37 21.28 -20.50
C ARG A 205 -2.93 22.19 -19.40
N GLU A 206 -3.35 21.64 -18.26
CA GLU A 206 -3.80 22.43 -17.11
C GLU A 206 -2.68 23.27 -16.50
N GLN A 207 -1.48 22.70 -16.34
CA GLN A 207 -0.30 23.42 -15.87
C GLN A 207 0.08 24.56 -16.82
N GLN A 208 0.14 24.29 -18.12
CA GLN A 208 0.39 25.34 -19.13
C GLN A 208 -0.69 26.43 -19.12
N LYS A 209 -1.96 26.07 -18.89
CA LYS A 209 -3.05 27.05 -18.77
C LYS A 209 -2.91 27.91 -17.51
N ARG A 210 -2.40 27.34 -16.40
CA ARG A 210 -2.11 28.08 -15.16
C ARG A 210 -0.90 29.00 -15.33
N GLU A 211 0.16 28.54 -15.98
CA GLU A 211 1.38 29.32 -16.26
C GLU A 211 1.13 30.44 -17.27
N ARG A 212 0.26 30.22 -18.27
CA ARG A 212 -0.16 31.25 -19.25
C ARG A 212 -1.21 32.21 -18.71
N ARG A 213 -1.82 31.94 -17.55
CA ARG A 213 -2.70 32.91 -16.90
C ARG A 213 -1.77 33.97 -16.30
N PRO A 214 -1.77 35.23 -16.78
CA PRO A 214 -1.02 36.29 -16.10
C PRO A 214 -1.50 36.35 -14.64
N PRO A 215 -0.64 36.76 -13.68
CA PRO A 215 -1.06 36.91 -12.30
C PRO A 215 -2.27 37.84 -12.31
N ALA A 216 -3.46 37.27 -12.08
CA ALA A 216 -4.68 38.04 -12.03
C ALA A 216 -4.44 39.13 -11.00
N ALA A 217 -4.59 40.38 -11.45
CA ALA A 217 -4.47 41.57 -10.63
C ALA A 217 -5.08 41.27 -9.26
N ARG A 218 -4.26 41.39 -8.20
CA ARG A 218 -4.75 41.45 -6.83
C ARG A 218 -5.96 42.40 -6.88
N PRO A 219 -7.18 41.96 -6.48
CA PRO A 219 -8.32 42.85 -6.50
C PRO A 219 -7.93 44.09 -5.70
N ALA A 220 -8.00 45.24 -6.36
CA ALA A 220 -7.62 46.52 -5.80
C ALA A 220 -8.27 46.66 -4.43
N ALA A 221 -7.44 46.77 -3.39
CA ALA A 221 -7.90 47.09 -2.06
C ALA A 221 -8.79 48.33 -2.16
N THR A 222 -10.06 48.14 -1.84
CA THR A 222 -11.06 49.19 -1.74
C THR A 222 -10.51 50.25 -0.80
N LYS A 223 -10.25 51.45 -1.35
CA LYS A 223 -9.85 52.63 -0.59
C LYS A 223 -10.99 53.00 0.35
N THR A 224 -10.93 52.56 1.61
CA THR A 224 -11.63 53.20 2.71
C THR A 224 -10.63 54.10 3.41
N GLY A 225 -10.90 55.40 3.41
CA GLY A 225 -9.97 56.43 3.83
C GLY A 225 -9.52 56.29 5.29
N ALA A 226 -8.21 56.42 5.48
CA ALA A 226 -7.64 56.91 6.72
C ALA A 226 -6.40 57.74 6.36
N LYS A 227 -6.45 58.99 6.79
CA LYS A 227 -5.50 60.07 6.57
C LYS A 227 -4.10 59.68 7.08
N PRO A 228 -3.00 59.96 6.35
CA PRO A 228 -1.66 59.62 6.81
C PRO A 228 -1.20 60.62 7.88
N VAL A 229 -0.74 60.11 9.02
CA VAL A 229 0.05 60.88 9.99
C VAL A 229 1.51 60.71 9.61
N SER A 230 2.11 61.80 9.16
CA SER A 230 3.55 61.94 8.94
C SER A 230 4.30 61.87 10.27
N VAL A 231 5.37 61.07 10.34
CA VAL A 231 6.53 61.37 11.20
C VAL A 231 7.81 61.01 10.43
N GLU A 232 8.72 61.98 10.44
CA GLU A 232 10.03 62.08 9.79
C GLU A 232 11.04 60.96 10.08
N PRO A 233 12.12 60.88 9.28
CA PRO A 233 13.20 59.90 9.41
C PRO A 233 14.31 60.41 10.33
N ALA A 234 14.79 59.55 11.23
CA ALA A 234 16.02 59.80 11.99
C ALA A 234 17.09 58.77 11.61
N ASP A 235 18.19 59.36 11.15
CA ASP A 235 19.49 58.84 10.75
C ASP A 235 20.14 57.91 11.79
N GLY A 236 20.99 56.99 11.35
CA GLY A 236 21.70 56.09 12.26
C GLY A 236 22.57 55.03 11.57
N ARG A 237 23.70 55.47 11.02
CA ARG A 237 24.79 54.63 10.49
C ARG A 237 25.35 53.63 11.52
N GLN A 238 26.09 52.66 10.95
CA GLN A 238 27.12 51.77 11.54
C GLN A 238 26.58 50.41 12.03
N ALA A 239 27.23 49.27 11.82
CA ALA A 239 28.39 48.86 11.04
C ALA A 239 28.38 47.31 10.97
N VAL A 240 28.96 46.76 9.90
CA VAL A 240 29.29 45.32 9.74
C VAL A 240 30.51 45.00 10.62
N PRO A 241 30.61 43.79 11.19
CA PRO A 241 31.64 42.81 10.75
C PRO A 241 31.04 41.39 10.65
N ALA A 242 31.20 40.59 9.60
CA ALA A 242 32.42 40.01 9.00
C ALA A 242 33.19 39.04 9.92
N GLU A 243 32.86 37.74 9.78
CA GLU A 243 33.73 36.53 9.86
C GLU A 243 34.37 36.11 11.20
N PRO A 244 34.88 34.87 11.37
CA PRO A 244 35.18 33.83 10.37
C PRO A 244 34.77 32.37 10.71
N PRO A 245 34.94 31.43 9.75
CA PRO A 245 35.04 29.99 10.00
C PRO A 245 36.50 29.55 10.19
N ALA A 246 36.74 28.53 11.05
CA ALA A 246 37.72 27.44 10.89
C ALA A 246 38.21 26.89 12.24
N SER A 247 38.17 25.56 12.38
CA SER A 247 39.25 24.65 12.80
C SER A 247 38.61 23.36 13.34
N GLU A 248 39.22 22.19 13.38
CA GLU A 248 40.34 21.53 12.71
C GLU A 248 40.42 20.15 13.40
N ASN A 249 40.75 19.10 12.65
CA ASN A 249 41.28 17.79 13.06
C ASN A 249 40.86 17.12 14.39
N ALA A 250 40.38 15.87 14.27
CA ALA A 250 40.92 14.77 15.06
C ALA A 250 40.69 13.42 14.34
N ALA A 251 41.78 12.85 13.82
CA ALA A 251 41.90 11.44 13.43
C ALA A 251 42.24 10.59 14.68
N PRO A 252 42.11 9.24 14.61
CA PRO A 252 42.11 8.36 15.78
C PRO A 252 43.52 7.86 16.15
N PRO A 253 43.75 7.36 17.38
CA PRO A 253 44.96 6.63 17.68
C PRO A 253 44.83 5.13 17.39
N ALA A 254 45.89 4.57 16.81
CA ALA A 254 46.19 3.15 16.78
C ALA A 254 47.46 2.88 17.60
N SER A 255 47.49 1.67 18.18
CA SER A 255 48.62 0.84 18.64
C SER A 255 49.45 1.21 19.88
N GLU A 256 49.43 0.28 20.85
CA GLU A 256 50.53 -0.44 21.57
C GLU A 256 49.83 -1.12 22.78
N GLU A 257 49.95 -2.40 23.15
CA GLU A 257 50.92 -3.51 22.98
C GLU A 257 50.20 -4.86 22.76
#